data_AF-A0A932IMV7-F1
#
_entry.id   AF-A0A932IMV7-F1
#
_cell.length_a   1.000
_cell.length_b   1.000
_cell.length_c   1.000
_cell.angle_alpha   90.00
_cell.angle_beta   90.00
_cell.angle_gamma   90.00
#
_symmetry.space_group_name_H-M   'P 1'
#
loop_
_entity.id
_entity.type
_entity.pdbx_description
1 polymer ?
#
loop_
_entity_poly.entity_id
_entity_poly.type
_entity_poly.pdbx_seq_one_letter_code
_entity_poly.pdbx_strand_id
1 'polypeptide(L)'
;MGAGLAVAHATPAEAETLPLSLAESRRLVASLADAARIDREGAIPVPLREALAAAGLFGLTVPEAHGGAGYSLKSACAVIAEIATI
;
A
#
# COMPACT_ATOMS: atom_id res chain seq x y z
N MET A 1 -15.37 -15.30 -22.61
CA MET A 1 -16.08 -14.26 -21.85
C MET A 1 -15.02 -13.39 -21.20
N GLY A 2 -14.57 -12.35 -21.91
CA GLY A 2 -13.57 -11.42 -21.41
C GLY A 2 -14.23 -10.48 -20.42
N ALA A 3 -13.87 -10.59 -19.14
CA ALA A 3 -14.03 -9.48 -18.22
C ALA A 3 -13.10 -8.38 -18.73
N GLY A 4 -13.65 -7.36 -19.38
CA GLY A 4 -12.89 -6.18 -19.76
C GLY A 4 -12.18 -5.66 -18.50
N LEU A 5 -10.89 -5.31 -18.60
CA LEU A 5 -10.22 -4.55 -17.57
C LEU A 5 -10.96 -3.22 -17.43
N ALA A 6 -11.98 -3.19 -16.57
CA ALA A 6 -12.53 -1.95 -16.08
C ALA A 6 -11.37 -1.29 -15.34
N VAL A 7 -10.85 -0.21 -15.91
CA VAL A 7 -9.94 0.67 -15.18
C VAL A 7 -10.72 1.12 -13.95
N ALA A 8 -10.38 0.57 -12.78
CA ALA A 8 -11.03 0.91 -11.53
C ALA A 8 -10.81 2.41 -11.32
N HIS A 9 -11.90 3.19 -11.41
CA HIS A 9 -11.93 4.57 -10.99
C HIS A 9 -12.14 4.59 -9.48
N ALA A 10 -11.63 5.60 -8.80
CA ALA A 10 -11.79 5.73 -7.36
C ALA A 10 -13.28 5.72 -7.00
N THR A 11 -13.65 4.84 -6.06
CA THR A 11 -15.01 4.76 -5.53
C THR A 11 -15.20 5.72 -4.35
N PRO A 12 -16.44 6.06 -3.96
CA PRO A 12 -16.68 6.82 -2.73
C PRO A 12 -16.10 6.13 -1.48
N ALA A 13 -16.23 4.81 -1.39
CA ALA A 13 -15.64 4.02 -0.29
C ALA A 13 -14.11 4.14 -0.27
N GLU A 14 -13.46 4.08 -1.44
CA GLU A 14 -12.01 4.30 -1.56
C GLU A 14 -11.60 5.71 -1.09
N ALA A 15 -12.41 6.74 -1.39
CA ALA A 15 -12.11 8.10 -0.94
C ALA A 15 -12.16 8.25 0.59
N GLU A 16 -12.97 7.45 1.28
CA GLU A 16 -13.05 7.42 2.75
C GLU A 16 -11.86 6.67 3.37
N THR A 17 -11.41 5.58 2.75
CA THR A 17 -10.34 4.72 3.31
C THR A 17 -8.94 5.19 2.94
N LEU A 18 -8.73 5.84 1.79
CA LEU A 18 -7.42 6.28 1.31
C LEU A 18 -6.65 7.14 2.33
N PRO A 19 -7.26 8.17 2.98
CA PRO A 19 -6.54 8.97 3.98
C PRO A 19 -6.02 8.14 5.15
N LEU A 20 -6.76 7.10 5.57
CA LEU A 20 -6.35 6.19 6.64
C LEU A 20 -5.15 5.33 6.19
N SER A 21 -5.18 4.81 4.96
CA SER A 21 -4.05 4.07 4.39
C SER A 21 -2.79 4.93 4.27
N LEU A 22 -2.91 6.20 3.87
CA LEU A 22 -1.77 7.12 3.79
C LEU A 22 -1.17 7.40 5.18
N ALA A 23 -2.03 7.66 6.17
CA ALA A 23 -1.59 7.89 7.55
C ALA A 23 -0.90 6.64 8.15
N GLU A 24 -1.46 5.46 7.89
CA GLU A 24 -0.90 4.18 8.32
C GLU A 24 0.48 3.94 7.70
N SER A 25 0.59 4.07 6.37
CA SER A 25 1.85 3.91 5.63
C SER A 25 2.93 4.84 6.17
N ARG A 26 2.62 6.12 6.35
CA ARG A 26 3.55 7.10 6.93
C ARG A 26 4.03 6.68 8.30
N ARG A 27 3.11 6.26 9.19
CA ARG A 27 3.45 5.85 10.56
C ARG A 27 4.35 4.62 10.57
N LEU A 28 4.03 3.61 9.78
CA LEU A 28 4.78 2.35 9.74
C LEU A 28 6.21 2.58 9.23
N VAL A 29 6.37 3.28 8.11
CA VAL A 29 7.71 3.52 7.54
C VAL A 29 8.52 4.43 8.48
N ALA A 30 7.95 5.50 9.02
CA ALA A 30 8.66 6.38 9.96
C ALA A 30 9.10 5.68 11.26
N SER A 31 8.39 4.63 11.70
CA SER A 31 8.71 3.92 12.95
C SER A 31 9.62 2.71 12.78
N LEU A 32 9.58 2.05 11.62
CA LEU A 32 10.23 0.75 11.42
C LEU A 32 11.29 0.75 10.30
N ALA A 33 11.30 1.74 9.41
CA ALA A 33 12.26 1.80 8.33
C ALA A 33 13.53 2.55 8.73
N ASP A 34 14.68 1.92 8.43
CA ASP A 34 15.99 2.56 8.41
C ASP A 34 16.50 2.44 6.98
N ALA A 35 16.23 3.46 6.16
CA ALA A 35 16.53 3.44 4.73
C ALA A 35 18.02 3.23 4.45
N ALA A 36 18.90 3.86 5.23
CA ALA A 36 20.35 3.73 5.08
C ALA A 36 20.83 2.31 5.40
N ARG A 37 20.27 1.66 6.40
CA ARG A 37 20.60 0.26 6.70
C ARG A 37 20.05 -0.69 5.63
N ILE A 38 18.82 -0.47 5.19
CA ILE A 38 18.18 -1.28 4.13
C ILE A 38 19.01 -1.24 2.85
N ASP A 39 19.46 -0.06 2.43
CA ASP A 39 20.29 0.11 1.25
C ASP A 39 21.64 -0.63 1.38
N ARG A 40 22.33 -0.44 2.52
CA ARG A 40 23.62 -1.12 2.77
C ARG A 40 23.51 -2.65 2.84
N GLU A 41 22.43 -3.17 3.44
CA GLU A 41 22.26 -4.61 3.69
C GLU A 41 21.50 -5.32 2.55
N GLY A 42 20.82 -4.58 1.67
CA GLY A 42 20.01 -5.13 0.60
C GLY A 42 18.79 -5.93 1.09
N ALA A 43 18.33 -5.69 2.32
CA ALA A 43 17.31 -6.49 2.98
C ALA A 43 16.26 -5.65 3.71
N ILE A 44 14.98 -5.95 3.46
CA ILE A 44 13.86 -5.36 4.21
C ILE A 44 13.72 -6.07 5.56
N PRO A 45 13.66 -5.35 6.69
CA PRO A 45 13.54 -5.97 8.01
C PRO A 45 12.22 -6.71 8.15
N VAL A 46 12.26 -7.92 8.74
CA VAL A 46 11.06 -8.75 8.94
C VAL A 46 9.92 -8.00 9.67
N PRO A 47 10.17 -7.24 10.76
CA PRO A 47 9.11 -6.50 11.44
C PRO A 47 8.44 -5.45 10.55
N LEU A 48 9.22 -4.74 9.72
CA LEU A 48 8.67 -3.78 8.76
C LEU A 48 7.81 -4.52 7.72
N ARG A 49 8.33 -5.60 7.12
CA ARG A 49 7.58 -6.38 6.13
C ARG A 49 6.27 -6.92 6.68
N GLU A 50 6.27 -7.47 7.89
CA GLU A 50 5.07 -8.00 8.55
C GLU A 50 4.06 -6.91 8.87
N ALA A 51 4.52 -5.74 9.33
CA ALA A 51 3.64 -4.61 9.59
C ALA A 51 2.98 -4.08 8.30
N LEU A 52 3.75 -3.94 7.21
CA LEU A 52 3.20 -3.54 5.91
C LEU A 52 2.20 -4.57 5.36
N ALA A 53 2.44 -5.87 5.63
CA ALA A 53 1.51 -6.93 5.25
C ALA A 53 0.21 -6.91 6.06
N ALA A 54 0.31 -6.75 7.38
CA ALA A 54 -0.86 -6.61 8.25
C ALA A 54 -1.71 -5.38 7.90
N ALA A 55 -1.08 -4.31 7.40
CA ALA A 55 -1.76 -3.12 6.90
C ALA A 55 -2.36 -3.27 5.49
N GLY A 56 -2.22 -4.43 4.83
CA GLY A 56 -2.81 -4.71 3.52
C GLY A 56 -2.08 -4.07 2.33
N LEU A 57 -0.87 -3.54 2.52
CA LEU A 57 -0.16 -2.74 1.51
C LEU A 57 0.36 -3.57 0.31
N PHE A 58 0.38 -4.90 0.41
CA PHE A 58 0.73 -5.79 -0.71
C PHE A 58 -0.47 -6.12 -1.61
N GLY A 59 -1.70 -5.80 -1.18
CA GLY A 59 -2.94 -6.14 -1.88
C GLY A 59 -3.71 -4.93 -2.40
N LEU A 60 -3.07 -3.77 -2.58
CA LEU A 60 -3.74 -2.49 -2.82
C LEU A 60 -4.75 -2.52 -3.97
N THR A 61 -4.38 -3.07 -5.13
CA THR A 61 -5.24 -3.13 -6.33
C THR A 61 -5.93 -4.48 -6.50
N VAL A 62 -5.68 -5.43 -5.59
CA VAL A 62 -6.33 -6.75 -5.63
C VAL A 62 -7.79 -6.56 -5.20
N PRO A 63 -8.77 -7.13 -5.91
CA PRO A 63 -10.18 -7.01 -5.52
C PRO A 63 -10.45 -7.54 -4.10
N GLU A 64 -11.39 -6.93 -3.39
CA GLU A 64 -11.79 -7.35 -2.04
C GLU A 64 -12.27 -8.80 -1.97
N ALA A 65 -12.91 -9.31 -3.03
CA ALA A 65 -13.32 -10.71 -3.15
C ALA A 65 -12.14 -11.72 -3.10
N HIS A 66 -10.90 -11.23 -3.26
CA HIS A 66 -9.66 -11.99 -3.13
C HIS A 66 -8.82 -11.55 -1.93
N GLY A 67 -9.38 -10.73 -1.03
CA GLY A 67 -8.70 -10.25 0.17
C GLY A 67 -7.80 -9.03 -0.02
N GLY A 68 -7.91 -8.31 -1.14
CA GLY A 68 -7.21 -7.05 -1.36
C GLY A 68 -8.02 -5.81 -0.98
N ALA A 69 -7.44 -4.63 -1.20
CA ALA A 69 -8.09 -3.35 -0.88
C ALA A 69 -8.95 -2.78 -2.02
N GLY A 70 -8.88 -3.34 -3.23
CA GLY A 70 -9.69 -2.93 -4.37
C GLY A 70 -9.45 -1.50 -4.88
N TYR A 71 -8.31 -0.87 -4.53
CA TYR A 71 -8.03 0.51 -4.90
C TYR A 71 -7.82 0.67 -6.39
N SER A 72 -8.24 1.83 -6.90
CA SER A 72 -7.79 2.34 -8.19
C SER A 72 -6.25 2.41 -8.26
N LEU A 73 -5.71 2.34 -9.48
CA LEU A 73 -4.26 2.54 -9.69
C LEU A 73 -3.78 3.91 -9.17
N LYS A 74 -4.63 4.94 -9.27
CA LYS A 74 -4.30 6.28 -8.77
C LYS A 74 -4.06 6.26 -7.26
N SER A 75 -4.96 5.64 -6.50
CA SER A 75 -4.84 5.57 -5.04
C SER A 75 -3.74 4.63 -4.59
N ALA A 76 -3.53 3.51 -5.30
CA ALA A 76 -2.36 2.66 -5.06
C ALA A 76 -1.05 3.44 -5.26
N CYS A 77 -0.94 4.25 -6.33
CA CYS A 77 0.22 5.12 -6.54
C CYS A 77 0.40 6.15 -5.43
N ALA A 78 -0.69 6.73 -4.89
CA ALA A 78 -0.60 7.66 -3.77
C ALA A 78 -0.01 6.99 -2.52
N VAL A 79 -0.44 5.76 -2.22
CA VAL A 79 0.08 4.97 -1.09
C VAL A 79 1.55 4.58 -1.30
N ILE A 80 1.93 4.17 -2.50
CA ILE A 80 3.33 3.85 -2.84
C ILE A 80 4.21 5.09 -2.75
N ALA A 81 3.75 6.23 -3.27
CA ALA A 81 4.46 7.50 -3.19
C ALA A 81 4.70 7.93 -1.75
N GLU A 82 3.71 7.73 -0.87
CA GLU A 82 3.82 8.00 0.57
C GLU A 82 4.94 7.16 1.22
N ILE A 83 5.01 5.86 0.92
CA ILE A 83 6.07 4.96 1.41
C ILE A 83 7.45 5.39 0.91
N ALA A 84 7.54 5.89 -0.32
CA ALA A 84 8.80 6.27 -0.97
C ALA A 84 9.35 7.64 -0.54
N THR A 85 8.76 8.30 0.46
CA THR A 85 9.21 9.63 0.94
C THR A 85 10.42 9.59 1.88
N ILE A 86 10.85 8.41 2.31
CA ILE A 86 11.84 8.17 3.38
C ILE A 86 13.03 7.43 2.80
#